data_AF-A0A5N0TPP7-F1
#
_entry.id   AF-A0A5N0TPP7-F1
#
_cell.length_a   1.000
_cell.length_b   1.000
_cell.length_c   1.000
_cell.angle_alpha   90.00
_cell.angle_beta   90.00
_cell.angle_gamma   90.00
#
_symmetry.space_group_name_H-M   'P 1'
#
loop_
_entity.id
_entity.type
_entity.pdbx_description
1 polymer ?
#
loop_
_entity_poly.entity_id
_entity_poly.type
_entity_poly.pdbx_seq_one_letter_code
_entity_poly.pdbx_strand_id
1 'polypeptide(L)'
;MDDDDRGELAELRARAYGPSPAVEMDAAAWDRLQKLEAASRRRTFDAAAPAASASASPASSVESPARLPEASESEPTTPSQRLRTRLRPAVSRRMRWVWAASLVAVAAVSAVATYAVASVRPVDPTTGLVPAALLDPDPALRLPSDFWNGALADVEVYEYFGIWAMRSDKDDFGKGDCVLITAAEGITAQGGSLTGPVYVGCEAGGLPATVQFALDAEWPDAVLEQHPVGTGLRFILSGDQVGVFVSPALPTPTSSAGSASR
;
A
#
# COMPACT_ATOMS: atom_id res chain seq x y z
N MET A 1 -26.40 14.50 16.88
CA MET A 1 -25.14 15.22 17.10
C MET A 1 -25.23 16.58 16.50
N ASP A 2 -25.73 17.44 17.34
CA ASP A 2 -25.39 18.84 17.39
C ASP A 2 -23.97 18.96 17.98
N ASP A 3 -23.42 20.16 18.09
CA ASP A 3 -21.99 20.33 18.40
C ASP A 3 -21.61 19.95 19.83
N ASP A 4 -22.59 19.93 20.74
CA ASP A 4 -22.48 19.49 22.12
C ASP A 4 -22.14 17.99 22.24
N ASP A 5 -22.95 17.11 21.60
CA ASP A 5 -22.65 15.66 21.48
C ASP A 5 -21.24 15.42 20.90
N ARG A 6 -20.77 16.29 19.97
CA ARG A 6 -19.44 16.15 19.33
C ARG A 6 -18.31 16.48 20.32
N GLY A 7 -18.51 17.48 21.17
CA GLY A 7 -17.59 17.81 22.27
C GLY A 7 -17.55 16.71 23.33
N GLU A 8 -18.71 16.24 23.77
CA GLU A 8 -18.84 15.17 24.77
C GLU A 8 -18.17 13.86 24.30
N LEU A 9 -18.36 13.46 23.04
CA LEU A 9 -17.68 12.28 22.48
C LEU A 9 -16.15 12.45 22.47
N ALA A 10 -15.64 13.66 22.20
CA ALA A 10 -14.21 13.91 22.23
C ALA A 10 -13.64 13.83 23.65
N GLU A 11 -14.35 14.37 24.65
CA GLU A 11 -13.96 14.30 26.06
C GLU A 11 -13.99 12.87 26.61
N LEU A 12 -15.07 12.13 26.36
CA LEU A 12 -15.20 10.72 26.79
C LEU A 12 -14.13 9.82 26.15
N ARG A 13 -13.79 10.05 24.87
CA ARG A 13 -12.67 9.35 24.21
C ARG A 13 -11.31 9.73 24.79
N ALA A 14 -11.06 11.00 25.10
CA ALA A 14 -9.83 11.42 25.76
C ALA A 14 -9.69 10.79 27.16
N ARG A 15 -10.79 10.63 27.88
CA ARG A 15 -10.86 9.96 29.19
C ARG A 15 -10.65 8.44 29.11
N ALA A 16 -11.23 7.78 28.11
CA ALA A 16 -11.17 6.31 27.95
C ALA A 16 -9.92 5.79 27.22
N TYR A 17 -9.41 6.55 26.25
CA TYR A 17 -8.38 6.10 25.29
C TYR A 17 -7.21 7.10 25.14
N GLY A 18 -7.16 8.16 25.94
CA GLY A 18 -6.09 9.16 25.88
C GLY A 18 -4.75 8.69 26.49
N PRO A 19 -3.70 9.54 26.47
CA PRO A 19 -2.36 9.19 26.96
C PRO A 19 -2.25 8.91 28.47
N SER A 20 -3.33 9.14 29.22
CA SER A 20 -3.47 8.81 30.64
C SER A 20 -4.94 8.50 30.90
N PRO A 21 -5.42 7.29 30.59
CA PRO A 21 -6.82 6.94 30.68
C PRO A 21 -7.27 6.93 32.15
N ALA A 22 -8.51 7.36 32.40
CA ALA A 22 -9.10 7.29 33.73
C ALA A 22 -9.40 5.81 34.05
N VAL A 23 -8.59 5.22 34.93
CA VAL A 23 -8.70 3.81 35.34
C VAL A 23 -10.07 3.49 35.95
N GLU A 24 -10.68 4.48 36.63
CA GLU A 24 -12.06 4.43 37.11
C GLU A 24 -12.93 5.39 36.28
N MET A 25 -13.53 4.87 35.22
CA MET A 25 -14.65 5.51 34.51
C MET A 25 -15.93 4.71 34.78
N ASP A 26 -17.00 5.39 35.20
CA ASP A 26 -18.23 4.74 35.64
C ASP A 26 -19.01 4.08 34.48
N ALA A 27 -19.92 3.17 34.84
CA ALA A 27 -20.69 2.39 33.87
C ALA A 27 -21.61 3.25 32.98
N ALA A 28 -22.14 4.38 33.48
CA ALA A 28 -23.00 5.27 32.70
C ALA A 28 -22.20 6.09 31.68
N ALA A 29 -20.99 6.53 32.04
CA ALA A 29 -20.05 7.16 31.12
C ALA A 29 -19.61 6.21 29.99
N TRP A 30 -19.35 4.93 30.29
CA TRP A 30 -19.14 3.89 29.27
C TRP A 30 -20.36 3.72 28.35
N ASP A 31 -21.55 3.64 28.93
CA ASP A 31 -22.81 3.48 28.19
C ASP A 31 -23.10 4.68 27.26
N ARG A 32 -22.80 5.91 27.71
CA ARG A 32 -22.95 7.16 26.94
C ARG A 32 -21.90 7.24 25.82
N LEU A 33 -20.64 6.88 26.10
CA LEU A 33 -19.57 6.79 25.10
C LEU A 33 -19.96 5.83 23.97
N GLN A 34 -20.41 4.61 24.28
CA GLN A 34 -20.83 3.62 23.27
C GLN A 34 -21.99 4.12 22.40
N LYS A 35 -22.97 4.82 22.99
CA LYS A 35 -24.11 5.40 22.25
C LYS A 35 -23.65 6.50 21.30
N LEU A 36 -22.74 7.39 21.74
CA LEU A 36 -22.17 8.45 20.90
C LEU A 36 -21.25 7.91 19.80
N GLU A 37 -20.45 6.89 20.08
CA GLU A 37 -19.67 6.13 19.09
C GLU A 37 -20.56 5.55 17.98
N ALA A 38 -21.63 4.85 18.34
CA ALA A 38 -22.56 4.26 17.38
C ALA A 38 -23.26 5.35 16.53
N ALA A 39 -23.64 6.47 17.15
CA ALA A 39 -24.23 7.63 16.49
C ALA A 39 -23.24 8.41 15.59
N SER A 40 -21.92 8.29 15.81
CA SER A 40 -20.90 8.79 14.89
C SER A 40 -20.73 7.84 13.71
N ARG A 41 -20.50 6.55 13.97
CA ARG A 41 -20.23 5.52 12.93
C ARG A 41 -21.33 5.46 11.86
N ARG A 42 -22.60 5.52 12.27
CA ARG A 42 -23.75 5.54 11.33
C ARG A 42 -23.66 6.70 10.33
N ARG A 43 -23.40 7.93 10.78
CA ARG A 43 -23.26 9.07 9.85
C ARG A 43 -21.98 9.08 9.04
N THR A 44 -20.90 8.43 9.48
CA THR A 44 -19.73 8.19 8.62
C THR A 44 -20.11 7.29 7.43
N PHE A 45 -21.00 6.31 7.66
CA PHE A 45 -21.54 5.44 6.61
C PHE A 45 -22.56 6.17 5.73
N ASP A 46 -23.53 6.88 6.32
CA ASP A 46 -24.55 7.65 5.57
C ASP A 46 -23.92 8.72 4.66
N ALA A 47 -22.84 9.38 5.12
CA ALA A 47 -22.11 10.38 4.35
C ALA A 47 -21.18 9.80 3.26
N ALA A 48 -20.96 8.47 3.24
CA ALA A 48 -20.17 7.79 2.22
C ALA A 48 -21.00 7.36 0.99
N ALA A 49 -22.33 7.56 1.02
CA ALA A 49 -23.19 7.30 -0.14
C ALA A 49 -22.92 8.32 -1.27
N PRO A 50 -22.63 7.89 -2.52
CA PRO A 50 -22.11 8.77 -3.57
C PRO A 50 -23.18 9.70 -4.16
N ALA A 51 -23.09 10.99 -3.85
CA ALA A 51 -23.89 12.06 -4.43
C ALA A 51 -23.47 12.41 -5.89
N ALA A 52 -23.68 11.47 -6.81
CA ALA A 52 -23.24 11.56 -8.20
C ALA A 52 -24.31 12.16 -9.16
N SER A 53 -24.76 13.40 -8.92
CA SER A 53 -25.60 14.15 -9.89
C SER A 53 -25.62 15.67 -9.66
N ALA A 54 -24.65 16.37 -10.26
CA ALA A 54 -24.74 17.80 -10.59
C ALA A 54 -23.93 18.07 -11.87
N SER A 55 -24.45 18.90 -12.77
CA SER A 55 -23.90 19.11 -14.12
C SER A 55 -23.60 20.59 -14.39
N ALA A 56 -23.10 20.86 -15.60
CA ALA A 56 -22.88 22.16 -16.25
C ALA A 56 -21.67 23.00 -15.80
N SER A 57 -20.71 23.13 -16.71
CA SER A 57 -19.96 24.38 -16.93
C SER A 57 -20.82 25.33 -17.79
N PRO A 58 -20.58 26.65 -17.71
CA PRO A 58 -20.12 27.32 -18.94
C PRO A 58 -18.91 28.25 -18.72
N ALA A 59 -18.36 28.75 -19.83
CA ALA A 59 -17.12 29.53 -19.87
C ALA A 59 -17.32 31.06 -19.89
N SER A 60 -16.22 31.81 -19.80
CA SER A 60 -16.13 33.22 -20.22
C SER A 60 -14.69 33.59 -20.63
N SER A 61 -14.57 34.55 -21.55
CA SER A 61 -13.31 35.01 -22.15
C SER A 61 -13.17 36.52 -22.01
N VAL A 62 -12.01 37.00 -21.56
CA VAL A 62 -11.54 38.40 -21.58
C VAL A 62 -10.01 38.34 -21.70
N GLU A 63 -9.40 38.63 -22.86
CA GLU A 63 -8.98 39.95 -23.40
C GLU A 63 -7.56 40.38 -22.94
N SER A 64 -6.79 40.99 -23.84
CA SER A 64 -5.42 41.51 -23.62
C SER A 64 -5.42 43.04 -23.57
N PRO A 65 -4.33 43.72 -23.11
CA PRO A 65 -3.77 44.75 -24.00
C PRO A 65 -2.26 45.11 -23.85
N ALA A 66 -1.70 45.63 -24.97
CA ALA A 66 -0.61 46.64 -25.08
C ALA A 66 0.85 46.25 -24.65
N ARG A 67 1.93 46.94 -25.07
CA ARG A 67 2.13 48.13 -25.95
C ARG A 67 3.49 48.06 -26.73
N LEU A 68 3.57 48.81 -27.83
CA LEU A 68 4.76 49.19 -28.66
C LEU A 68 5.77 50.11 -27.92
N PRO A 69 6.95 50.52 -28.46
CA PRO A 69 7.45 50.53 -29.87
C PRO A 69 8.91 49.95 -30.03
N GLU A 70 9.87 50.30 -30.93
CA GLU A 70 10.08 51.34 -32.00
C GLU A 70 11.22 50.91 -33.00
N ALA A 71 11.53 51.76 -33.99
CA ALA A 71 12.72 51.79 -34.91
C ALA A 71 12.89 50.66 -35.97
N SER A 72 13.46 50.88 -37.16
CA SER A 72 14.06 52.09 -37.78
C SER A 72 13.74 52.20 -39.30
N GLU A 73 14.08 53.33 -39.90
CA GLU A 73 13.60 53.87 -41.19
C GLU A 73 14.49 53.55 -42.42
N SER A 74 13.90 53.29 -43.60
CA SER A 74 14.46 53.55 -44.95
C SER A 74 13.49 53.17 -46.09
N GLU A 75 13.30 54.08 -47.06
CA GLU A 75 12.52 53.95 -48.31
C GLU A 75 13.36 54.50 -49.50
N PRO A 76 12.92 54.46 -50.78
CA PRO A 76 12.22 53.39 -51.50
C PRO A 76 12.78 53.14 -52.94
N THR A 77 12.61 51.92 -53.49
CA THR A 77 12.65 51.68 -54.96
C THR A 77 11.65 50.58 -55.36
N THR A 78 10.80 50.86 -56.35
CA THR A 78 9.82 49.94 -56.94
C THR A 78 10.06 49.77 -58.46
N PRO A 79 9.40 48.81 -59.18
CA PRO A 79 8.46 47.77 -58.75
C PRO A 79 8.79 46.33 -59.23
N SER A 80 7.92 45.37 -58.85
CA SER A 80 7.81 43.97 -59.34
C SER A 80 8.93 43.00 -58.88
N GLN A 81 8.63 41.84 -58.28
CA GLN A 81 7.60 40.87 -58.66
C GLN A 81 6.96 40.13 -57.48
N ARG A 82 5.71 39.68 -57.71
CA ARG A 82 5.02 38.56 -57.01
C ARG A 82 4.98 38.64 -55.49
N LEU A 83 3.94 39.31 -54.99
CA LEU A 83 3.29 38.97 -53.72
C LEU A 83 2.93 37.47 -53.71
N ARG A 84 3.80 36.63 -53.15
CA ARG A 84 3.40 35.32 -52.62
C ARG A 84 2.67 35.57 -51.30
N THR A 85 1.40 35.95 -51.39
CA THR A 85 0.47 35.91 -50.25
C THR A 85 0.54 34.52 -49.64
N ARG A 86 1.18 34.41 -48.47
CA ARG A 86 1.16 33.19 -47.67
C ARG A 86 -0.26 33.02 -47.13
N LEU A 87 -1.13 32.44 -47.95
CA LEU A 87 -2.44 31.96 -47.58
C LEU A 87 -2.25 31.05 -46.36
N ARG A 88 -2.54 31.57 -45.16
CA ARG A 88 -2.64 30.73 -43.96
C ARG A 88 -3.75 29.73 -44.26
N PRO A 89 -3.48 28.42 -44.35
CA PRO A 89 -4.50 27.46 -44.73
C PRO A 89 -5.64 27.55 -43.73
N ALA A 90 -6.84 27.82 -44.20
CA ALA A 90 -8.01 28.06 -43.35
C ALA A 90 -8.43 26.73 -42.70
N VAL A 91 -7.81 26.40 -41.55
CA VAL A 91 -8.01 25.15 -40.83
C VAL A 91 -9.50 24.96 -40.58
N SER A 92 -10.07 23.98 -41.31
CA SER A 92 -11.51 23.82 -41.42
C SER A 92 -12.14 23.52 -40.06
N ARG A 93 -13.41 23.89 -39.87
CA ARG A 93 -14.10 23.66 -38.59
C ARG A 93 -14.06 22.18 -38.18
N ARG A 94 -14.12 21.26 -39.16
CA ARG A 94 -13.92 19.80 -38.96
C ARG A 94 -12.50 19.45 -38.50
N MET A 95 -11.46 20.01 -39.12
CA MET A 95 -10.07 19.76 -38.72
C MET A 95 -9.78 20.21 -37.28
N ARG A 96 -10.40 21.32 -36.83
CA ARG A 96 -10.31 21.78 -35.42
C ARG A 96 -10.99 20.81 -34.44
N TRP A 97 -12.14 20.24 -34.81
CA TRP A 97 -12.80 19.20 -34.01
C TRP A 97 -11.99 17.92 -33.91
N VAL A 98 -11.34 17.47 -35.01
CA VAL A 98 -10.42 16.31 -34.99
C VAL A 98 -9.22 16.59 -34.07
N TRP A 99 -8.65 17.79 -34.13
CA TRP A 99 -7.59 18.21 -33.20
C TRP A 99 -8.04 18.22 -31.73
N ALA A 100 -9.22 18.77 -31.43
CA ALA A 100 -9.76 18.78 -30.07
C ALA A 100 -10.03 17.35 -29.56
N ALA A 101 -10.62 16.48 -30.38
CA ALA A 101 -10.85 15.08 -30.04
C ALA A 101 -9.54 14.31 -29.79
N SER A 102 -8.51 14.56 -30.59
CA SER A 102 -7.17 13.98 -30.40
C SER A 102 -6.54 14.43 -29.08
N LEU A 103 -6.60 15.73 -28.74
CA LEU A 103 -6.10 16.24 -27.46
C LEU A 103 -6.86 15.67 -26.26
N VAL A 104 -8.19 15.52 -26.35
CA VAL A 104 -9.02 14.89 -25.30
C VAL A 104 -8.69 13.40 -25.16
N ALA A 105 -8.47 12.68 -26.26
CA ALA A 105 -8.07 11.27 -26.22
C ALA A 105 -6.69 11.08 -25.57
N VAL A 106 -5.70 11.91 -25.94
CA VAL A 106 -4.37 11.90 -25.31
C VAL A 106 -4.47 12.24 -23.83
N ALA A 107 -5.24 13.27 -23.46
CA ALA A 107 -5.46 13.64 -22.06
C ALA A 107 -6.07 12.48 -21.27
N ALA A 108 -7.15 11.86 -21.77
CA ALA A 108 -7.81 10.72 -21.13
C ALA A 108 -6.87 9.51 -20.97
N VAL A 109 -6.13 9.12 -22.02
CA VAL A 109 -5.15 8.02 -21.94
C VAL A 109 -4.04 8.34 -20.93
N SER A 110 -3.52 9.57 -20.94
CA SER A 110 -2.48 9.98 -19.98
C SER A 110 -2.99 10.00 -18.53
N ALA A 111 -4.25 10.40 -18.30
CA ALA A 111 -4.88 10.40 -17.00
C ALA A 111 -5.12 8.97 -16.48
N VAL A 112 -5.61 8.06 -17.33
CA VAL A 112 -5.78 6.64 -16.99
C VAL A 112 -4.43 5.98 -16.69
N ALA A 113 -3.41 6.22 -17.51
CA ALA A 113 -2.06 5.68 -17.26
C ALA A 113 -1.44 6.23 -15.96
N THR A 114 -1.57 7.54 -15.71
CA THR A 114 -1.06 8.18 -14.49
C THR A 114 -1.79 7.69 -13.25
N TYR A 115 -3.12 7.52 -13.34
CA TYR A 115 -3.94 6.99 -12.26
C TYR A 115 -3.58 5.53 -11.94
N ALA A 116 -3.42 4.68 -12.97
CA ALA A 116 -2.98 3.30 -12.78
C ALA A 116 -1.62 3.23 -12.06
N VAL A 117 -0.62 3.97 -12.54
CA VAL A 117 0.71 4.02 -11.90
C VAL A 117 0.64 4.58 -10.47
N ALA A 118 -0.12 5.65 -10.23
CA ALA A 118 -0.26 6.26 -8.89
C ALA A 118 -1.12 5.44 -7.91
N SER A 119 -1.95 4.52 -8.41
CA SER A 119 -2.75 3.59 -7.61
C SER A 119 -1.91 2.45 -7.03
N VAL A 120 -0.83 2.06 -7.72
CA VAL A 120 0.18 1.13 -7.20
C VAL A 120 1.08 1.88 -6.22
N ARG A 121 0.62 2.01 -4.97
CA ARG A 121 1.47 2.47 -3.87
C ARG A 121 2.32 1.30 -3.36
N PRO A 122 3.66 1.33 -3.48
CA PRO A 122 4.54 0.27 -2.98
C PRO A 122 4.79 0.38 -1.47
N VAL A 123 3.88 1.02 -0.73
CA VAL A 123 3.90 1.08 0.74
C VAL A 123 2.44 1.10 1.19
N ASP A 124 2.06 0.20 2.10
CA ASP A 124 0.79 0.34 2.81
C ASP A 124 0.90 1.54 3.77
N PRO A 125 0.15 2.64 3.56
CA PRO A 125 0.24 3.84 4.39
C PRO A 125 -0.25 3.61 5.84
N THR A 126 -0.88 2.46 6.11
CA THR A 126 -1.44 2.09 7.41
C THR A 126 -0.46 1.29 8.28
N THR A 127 0.47 0.54 7.66
CA THR A 127 1.46 -0.29 8.38
C THR A 127 2.92 0.08 8.11
N GLY A 128 3.20 0.89 7.09
CA GLY A 128 4.56 1.27 6.70
C GLY A 128 5.37 0.16 6.02
N LEU A 129 4.73 -0.97 5.69
CA LEU A 129 5.37 -2.09 5.02
C LEU A 129 5.43 -1.91 3.50
N VAL A 130 6.52 -2.40 2.92
CA VAL A 130 6.77 -2.47 1.47
C VAL A 130 6.49 -3.90 1.00
N PRO A 131 5.69 -4.15 -0.06
CA PRO A 131 5.57 -5.48 -0.64
C PRO A 131 6.87 -5.84 -1.36
N ALA A 132 7.49 -6.94 -0.93
CA ALA A 132 8.78 -7.41 -1.44
C ALA A 132 8.63 -8.52 -2.49
N ALA A 133 7.64 -9.40 -2.32
CA ALA A 133 7.29 -10.44 -3.28
C ALA A 133 5.82 -10.90 -3.12
N LEU A 134 5.34 -11.62 -4.12
CA LEU A 134 4.13 -12.44 -4.08
C LEU A 134 4.54 -13.83 -4.56
N LEU A 135 4.26 -14.87 -3.77
CA LEU A 135 4.75 -16.21 -3.99
C LEU A 135 3.62 -17.13 -4.46
N ASP A 136 3.89 -17.85 -5.54
CA ASP A 136 3.13 -19.02 -5.98
C ASP A 136 3.75 -20.28 -5.33
N PRO A 137 2.97 -21.37 -5.13
CA PRO A 137 3.50 -22.61 -4.55
C PRO A 137 4.41 -23.35 -5.54
N ASP A 138 5.57 -23.84 -5.08
CA ASP A 138 6.53 -24.58 -5.90
C ASP A 138 6.21 -26.10 -5.90
N PRO A 139 5.75 -26.68 -7.04
CA PRO A 139 5.43 -28.10 -7.13
C PRO A 139 6.67 -29.01 -7.23
N ALA A 140 7.89 -28.48 -7.23
CA ALA A 140 9.13 -29.25 -7.08
C ALA A 140 9.53 -29.44 -5.61
N LEU A 141 9.17 -28.50 -4.73
CA LEU A 141 9.40 -28.61 -3.28
C LEU A 141 8.31 -29.47 -2.64
N ARG A 142 8.70 -30.58 -2.01
CA ARG A 142 7.82 -31.42 -1.18
C ARG A 142 8.56 -31.90 0.06
N LEU A 143 7.87 -31.88 1.19
CA LEU A 143 8.34 -32.52 2.41
C LEU A 143 8.02 -34.03 2.37
N PRO A 144 8.78 -34.88 3.10
CA PRO A 144 8.43 -36.29 3.27
C PRO A 144 7.02 -36.47 3.87
N SER A 145 6.32 -37.55 3.49
CA SER A 145 4.97 -37.88 4.02
C SER A 145 4.90 -37.96 5.54
N ASP A 146 6.01 -38.32 6.19
CA ASP A 146 6.08 -38.58 7.62
C ASP A 146 6.61 -37.34 8.39
N PHE A 147 6.87 -36.23 7.69
CA PHE A 147 7.46 -35.02 8.28
C PHE A 147 6.52 -34.38 9.30
N TRP A 148 7.05 -34.02 10.48
CA TRP A 148 6.28 -33.54 11.62
C TRP A 148 5.08 -34.46 11.96
N ASN A 149 5.30 -35.78 11.94
CA ASN A 149 4.28 -36.83 12.13
C ASN A 149 3.14 -36.81 11.08
N GLY A 150 3.38 -36.23 9.90
CA GLY A 150 2.40 -36.10 8.82
C GLY A 150 1.56 -34.83 8.87
N ALA A 151 1.69 -33.98 9.90
CA ALA A 151 1.00 -32.69 9.95
C ALA A 151 1.38 -31.80 8.75
N LEU A 152 2.63 -31.91 8.27
CA LEU A 152 3.13 -31.23 7.07
C LEU A 152 3.31 -32.17 5.87
N ALA A 153 2.60 -33.31 5.84
CA ALA A 153 2.48 -34.13 4.64
C ALA A 153 1.74 -33.36 3.53
N ASP A 154 2.27 -33.44 2.30
CA ASP A 154 1.67 -32.94 1.05
C ASP A 154 1.21 -31.46 1.07
N VAL A 155 1.85 -30.63 1.92
CA VAL A 155 1.59 -29.19 2.02
C VAL A 155 2.10 -28.39 0.82
N GLU A 156 1.46 -27.25 0.55
CA GLU A 156 1.95 -26.27 -0.42
C GLU A 156 3.15 -25.51 0.17
N VAL A 157 4.27 -25.47 -0.57
CA VAL A 157 5.53 -24.84 -0.14
C VAL A 157 5.82 -23.62 -1.02
N TYR A 158 6.20 -22.52 -0.39
CA TYR A 158 6.53 -21.24 -1.01
C TYR A 158 7.96 -20.85 -0.61
N GLU A 159 8.81 -20.54 -1.60
CA GLU A 159 10.22 -20.20 -1.38
C GLU A 159 10.43 -18.68 -1.33
N TYR A 160 11.27 -18.22 -0.39
CA TYR A 160 11.77 -16.86 -0.38
C TYR A 160 13.23 -16.79 0.11
N PHE A 161 14.18 -16.93 -0.81
CA PHE A 161 15.62 -16.78 -0.55
C PHE A 161 16.15 -17.69 0.59
N GLY A 162 15.79 -18.97 0.56
CA GLY A 162 16.12 -19.96 1.59
C GLY A 162 15.15 -20.01 2.77
N ILE A 163 14.19 -19.09 2.88
CA ILE A 163 13.04 -19.21 3.76
C ILE A 163 11.98 -20.06 3.05
N TRP A 164 11.42 -21.06 3.73
CA TRP A 164 10.22 -21.76 3.26
C TRP A 164 9.01 -21.36 4.12
N ALA A 165 7.97 -20.88 3.46
CA ALA A 165 6.63 -20.82 4.03
C ALA A 165 5.83 -22.05 3.57
N MET A 166 5.07 -22.66 4.47
CA MET A 166 4.29 -23.88 4.23
C MET A 166 2.85 -23.66 4.66
N ARG A 167 1.88 -23.95 3.79
CA ARG A 167 0.44 -23.88 4.09
C ARG A 167 -0.04 -25.22 4.65
N SER A 168 -0.65 -25.21 5.83
CA SER A 168 -1.36 -26.36 6.38
C SER A 168 -2.80 -25.98 6.67
N ASP A 169 -3.74 -26.73 6.09
CA ASP A 169 -5.17 -26.70 6.37
C ASP A 169 -5.56 -27.60 7.55
N LYS A 170 -4.58 -28.33 8.12
CA LYS A 170 -4.80 -29.36 9.12
C LYS A 170 -4.98 -28.78 10.53
N ASP A 171 -5.93 -29.38 11.25
CA ASP A 171 -6.27 -29.11 12.64
C ASP A 171 -5.10 -29.21 13.66
N ASP A 172 -3.95 -29.76 13.24
CA ASP A 172 -2.77 -29.99 14.09
C ASP A 172 -2.11 -28.70 14.61
N PHE A 173 -2.25 -27.58 13.88
CA PHE A 173 -1.60 -26.30 14.22
C PHE A 173 -2.59 -25.22 14.68
N GLY A 174 -3.86 -25.34 14.33
CA GLY A 174 -4.89 -24.33 14.56
C GLY A 174 -6.23 -24.73 13.97
N LYS A 175 -7.12 -23.75 13.75
CA LYS A 175 -8.37 -23.95 13.01
C LYS A 175 -8.36 -23.08 11.76
N GLY A 176 -8.59 -23.70 10.61
CA GLY A 176 -8.49 -23.04 9.31
C GLY A 176 -7.06 -23.05 8.77
N ASP A 177 -6.83 -22.27 7.71
CA ASP A 177 -5.52 -22.16 7.06
C ASP A 177 -4.44 -21.63 8.03
N CYS A 178 -3.29 -22.31 8.07
CA CYS A 178 -2.10 -21.94 8.82
C CYS A 178 -0.88 -21.80 7.92
N VAL A 179 -0.07 -20.74 8.13
CA VAL A 179 1.26 -20.61 7.54
C VAL A 179 2.32 -20.93 8.59
N LEU A 180 3.24 -21.81 8.23
CA LEU A 180 4.43 -22.15 9.00
C LEU A 180 5.69 -21.69 8.25
N ILE A 181 6.65 -21.07 8.93
CA ILE A 181 7.85 -20.50 8.32
C ILE A 181 9.10 -20.96 9.05
N THR A 182 10.10 -21.39 8.27
CA THR A 182 11.39 -21.92 8.74
C THR A 182 12.48 -21.68 7.69
N ALA A 183 13.75 -21.86 8.06
CA ALA A 183 14.85 -21.97 7.09
C ALA A 183 14.80 -23.33 6.38
N ALA A 184 15.03 -23.35 5.07
CA ALA A 184 15.01 -24.56 4.23
C ALA A 184 16.02 -25.61 4.67
N GLU A 185 17.21 -25.17 5.09
CA GLU A 185 18.29 -26.03 5.62
C GLU A 185 17.98 -26.64 7.00
N GLY A 186 17.00 -26.09 7.72
CA GLY A 186 16.49 -26.63 8.98
C GLY A 186 15.61 -27.88 8.80
N ILE A 187 15.20 -28.21 7.58
CA ILE A 187 14.30 -29.32 7.24
C ILE A 187 15.11 -30.61 7.09
N THR A 188 15.18 -31.39 8.17
CA THR A 188 15.97 -32.63 8.18
C THR A 188 15.18 -33.83 7.63
N ALA A 189 15.74 -34.51 6.64
CA ALA A 189 15.11 -35.68 6.02
C ALA A 189 15.04 -36.92 6.95
N GLN A 190 15.98 -37.03 7.91
CA GLN A 190 15.97 -38.07 8.92
C GLN A 190 15.16 -37.63 10.15
N GLY A 191 13.99 -38.25 10.37
CA GLY A 191 13.22 -38.13 11.61
C GLY A 191 12.11 -37.07 11.61
N GLY A 192 11.93 -36.31 10.53
CA GLY A 192 10.81 -35.36 10.39
C GLY A 192 10.91 -34.13 11.29
N SER A 193 12.12 -33.81 11.78
CA SER A 193 12.43 -32.70 12.67
C SER A 193 12.77 -31.41 11.91
N LEU A 194 12.25 -30.28 12.41
CA LEU A 194 12.78 -28.94 12.12
C LEU A 194 13.90 -28.60 13.10
N THR A 195 14.95 -27.95 12.61
CA THR A 195 16.03 -27.35 13.40
C THR A 195 16.12 -25.86 13.07
N GLY A 196 16.37 -25.01 14.08
CA GLY A 196 16.39 -23.55 13.90
C GLY A 196 15.02 -22.90 14.13
N PRO A 197 14.82 -21.65 13.68
CA PRO A 197 13.60 -20.90 13.94
C PRO A 197 12.38 -21.49 13.21
N VAL A 198 11.27 -21.62 13.95
CA VAL A 198 9.96 -22.00 13.40
C VAL A 198 8.91 -21.01 13.90
N TYR A 199 8.21 -20.36 12.98
CA TYR A 199 7.11 -19.44 13.26
C TYR A 199 5.81 -19.98 12.67
N VAL A 200 4.69 -19.82 13.39
CA VAL A 200 3.37 -20.30 12.97
C VAL A 200 2.35 -19.18 13.13
N GLY A 201 1.49 -18.99 12.14
CA GLY A 201 0.40 -18.03 12.15
C GLY A 201 -0.80 -18.57 11.38
N CYS A 202 -1.91 -18.79 12.08
CA CYS A 202 -3.17 -19.28 11.51
C CYS A 202 -4.18 -18.16 11.29
N GLU A 203 -5.16 -18.40 10.42
CA GLU A 203 -6.29 -17.50 10.27
C GLU A 203 -7.15 -17.42 11.54
N ALA A 204 -7.88 -16.32 11.69
CA ALA A 204 -8.74 -16.09 12.86
C ALA A 204 -10.05 -15.41 12.45
N GLY A 205 -10.96 -16.20 11.86
CA GLY A 205 -12.33 -15.82 11.51
C GLY A 205 -12.44 -14.89 10.31
N GLY A 206 -11.94 -13.65 10.44
CA GLY A 206 -11.86 -12.66 9.34
C GLY A 206 -10.46 -12.07 9.16
N LEU A 207 -9.47 -12.65 9.83
CA LEU A 207 -8.06 -12.26 9.78
C LEU A 207 -7.26 -13.35 9.06
N PRO A 208 -6.46 -13.04 8.01
CA PRO A 208 -5.72 -14.03 7.26
C PRO A 208 -4.53 -14.60 8.05
N ALA A 209 -4.15 -15.84 7.74
CA ALA A 209 -2.96 -16.48 8.27
C ALA A 209 -1.71 -15.60 8.02
N THR A 210 -1.11 -15.11 9.11
CA THR A 210 -0.06 -14.08 9.06
C THR A 210 1.07 -14.44 10.02
N VAL A 211 2.30 -14.46 9.50
CA VAL A 211 3.54 -14.66 10.27
C VAL A 211 4.40 -13.40 10.15
N GLN A 212 5.07 -13.01 11.24
CA GLN A 212 6.03 -11.90 11.23
C GLN A 212 7.17 -12.13 12.22
N PHE A 213 8.38 -11.73 11.83
CA PHE A 213 9.61 -11.83 12.63
C PHE A 213 10.64 -10.80 12.14
N ALA A 214 11.72 -10.61 12.88
CA ALA A 214 12.89 -9.87 12.40
C ALA A 214 13.96 -10.87 11.95
N LEU A 215 14.70 -10.53 10.89
CA LEU A 215 15.88 -11.30 10.49
C LEU A 215 17.02 -11.09 11.50
N ASP A 216 17.63 -12.19 11.91
CA ASP A 216 18.87 -12.27 12.67
C ASP A 216 19.90 -13.13 11.92
N ALA A 217 21.00 -13.49 12.57
CA ALA A 217 22.09 -14.26 11.96
C ALA A 217 21.85 -15.79 11.95
N GLU A 218 20.66 -16.28 12.31
CA GLU A 218 20.28 -17.70 12.20
C GLU A 218 19.52 -18.02 10.89
N TRP A 219 19.32 -17.00 10.02
CA TRP A 219 18.69 -17.16 8.71
C TRP A 219 19.71 -17.34 7.58
N PRO A 220 19.33 -18.00 6.46
CA PRO A 220 20.25 -18.27 5.35
C PRO A 220 20.86 -17.01 4.72
N ASP A 221 22.13 -17.09 4.32
CA ASP A 221 22.87 -15.99 3.66
C ASP A 221 22.07 -15.38 2.49
N ALA A 222 21.35 -16.21 1.72
CA ALA A 222 20.58 -15.78 0.55
C ALA A 222 19.49 -14.73 0.87
N VAL A 223 18.83 -14.79 2.05
CA VAL A 223 17.87 -13.74 2.46
C VAL A 223 18.59 -12.55 3.11
N LEU A 224 19.70 -12.80 3.81
CA LEU A 224 20.50 -11.75 4.47
C LEU A 224 21.27 -10.85 3.49
N GLU A 225 21.63 -11.37 2.31
CA GLU A 225 22.17 -10.57 1.19
C GLU A 225 21.14 -9.59 0.61
N GLN A 226 19.84 -9.91 0.68
CA GLN A 226 18.75 -9.04 0.21
C GLN A 226 18.25 -8.09 1.30
N HIS A 227 18.16 -8.57 2.54
CA HIS A 227 17.55 -7.88 3.67
C HIS A 227 18.45 -7.96 4.90
N PRO A 228 19.04 -6.84 5.37
CA PRO A 228 19.99 -6.87 6.47
C PRO A 228 19.33 -7.28 7.79
N VAL A 229 20.12 -7.88 8.68
CA VAL A 229 19.75 -8.20 10.08
C VAL A 229 19.06 -7.00 10.75
N GLY A 230 17.94 -7.26 11.41
CA GLY A 230 17.03 -6.25 11.99
C GLY A 230 15.91 -5.80 11.05
N THR A 231 15.88 -6.27 9.80
CA THR A 231 14.72 -6.07 8.90
C THR A 231 13.56 -6.96 9.32
N GLY A 232 12.37 -6.38 9.50
CA GLY A 232 11.16 -7.14 9.78
C GLY A 232 10.57 -7.73 8.51
N LEU A 233 10.34 -9.05 8.49
CA LEU A 233 9.54 -9.72 7.46
C LEU A 233 8.13 -9.98 7.98
N ARG A 234 7.13 -9.85 7.09
CA ARG A 234 5.77 -10.35 7.29
C ARG A 234 5.32 -11.12 6.07
N PHE A 235 4.79 -12.31 6.29
CA PHE A 235 4.20 -13.19 5.30
C PHE A 235 2.70 -13.28 5.57
N ILE A 236 1.87 -13.16 4.54
CA ILE A 236 0.40 -13.19 4.64
C ILE A 236 -0.15 -14.14 3.58
N LEU A 237 -0.91 -15.16 3.98
CA LEU A 237 -1.65 -16.00 3.03
C LEU A 237 -2.87 -15.24 2.49
N SER A 238 -3.09 -15.31 1.19
CA SER A 238 -4.19 -14.62 0.51
C SER A 238 -4.78 -15.50 -0.59
N GLY A 239 -5.63 -16.45 -0.19
CA GLY A 239 -5.99 -17.59 -1.05
C GLY A 239 -4.80 -18.52 -1.18
N ASP A 240 -4.45 -18.89 -2.40
CA ASP A 240 -3.40 -19.88 -2.68
C ASP A 240 -2.00 -19.27 -2.90
N GLN A 241 -1.83 -17.97 -2.58
CA GLN A 241 -0.56 -17.23 -2.69
C GLN A 241 -0.13 -16.63 -1.35
N VAL A 242 1.19 -16.50 -1.15
CA VAL A 242 1.78 -15.85 0.04
C VAL A 242 2.39 -14.50 -0.35
N GLY A 243 1.86 -13.41 0.20
CA GLY A 243 2.42 -12.08 0.06
C GLY A 243 3.53 -11.82 1.08
N VAL A 244 4.73 -11.45 0.61
CA VAL A 244 5.89 -11.13 1.45
C VAL A 244 6.07 -9.62 1.51
N PHE A 245 6.20 -9.09 2.73
CA PHE A 245 6.34 -7.68 3.03
C PHE A 245 7.55 -7.45 3.93
N VAL A 246 8.28 -6.36 3.67
CA VAL A 246 9.43 -5.93 4.48
C VAL A 246 9.10 -4.64 5.22
N SER A 247 9.58 -4.50 6.45
CA SER A 247 9.71 -3.19 7.08
C SER A 247 10.91 -2.46 6.46
N PRO A 248 10.94 -1.11 6.46
CA PRO A 248 12.22 -0.42 6.42
C PRO A 248 13.08 -0.92 7.59
N ALA A 249 14.38 -1.10 7.37
CA ALA A 249 15.30 -1.51 8.42
C ALA A 249 15.29 -0.48 9.56
N LEU A 250 15.22 -0.96 10.81
CA LEU A 250 15.29 -0.07 11.97
C LEU A 250 16.66 0.63 12.00
N PRO A 251 16.72 1.97 12.20
CA PRO A 251 18.00 2.67 12.29
C PRO A 251 18.76 2.10 13.49
N THR A 252 19.93 1.52 13.23
CA THR A 252 20.75 0.88 14.26
C THR A 252 20.99 1.88 15.39
N PRO A 253 20.71 1.53 16.66
CA PRO A 253 20.90 2.47 17.76
C PRO A 253 22.39 2.83 17.85
N THR A 254 22.72 4.07 17.50
CA THR A 254 24.08 4.60 17.61
C THR A 254 24.51 4.48 19.06
N SER A 255 25.42 3.54 19.34
CA SER A 255 25.90 3.28 20.68
C SER A 255 26.54 4.55 21.25
N SER A 256 25.83 5.21 22.15
CA SER A 256 26.36 6.35 22.89
C SER A 256 27.39 5.81 23.87
N ALA A 257 28.66 5.84 23.45
CA ALA A 257 29.80 5.39 24.24
C ALA A 257 29.97 6.28 25.48
N GLY A 258 29.18 5.98 26.52
CA GLY A 258 29.16 6.64 27.81
C GLY A 258 30.46 6.37 28.57
N SER A 259 31.49 7.15 28.27
CA SER A 259 32.81 7.07 28.90
C SER A 259 32.73 7.52 30.35
N ALA A 260 32.29 6.62 31.23
CA ALA A 260 32.15 6.83 32.66
C ALA A 260 33.46 6.52 33.40
N SER A 261 34.45 7.40 33.26
CA SER A 261 35.68 7.35 34.06
C SER A 261 35.45 7.85 35.48
N ARG A 262 35.66 7.00 36.49
CA ARG A 262 35.93 7.35 37.89
C ARG A 262 36.82 6.30 38.54
#